data_AF-A0A914HU62-F1
#
_entry.id   AF-A0A914HU62-F1
#
_cell.length_a   1.000
_cell.length_b   1.000
_cell.length_c   1.000
_cell.angle_alpha   90.00
_cell.angle_beta   90.00
_cell.angle_gamma   90.00
#
_symmetry.space_group_name_H-M   'P 1'
#
loop_
_entity.id
_entity.type
_entity.pdbx_description
1 polymer ?
#
loop_
_entity_poly.entity_id
_entity_poly.type
_entity_poly.pdbx_seq_one_letter_code
_entity_poly.pdbx_strand_id
1 'polypeptide(L)'
;MEFLKKAPMKEPKFKRAFRPSKADFSGINHNNLSYTLYINKVIQKVHISIDEYGIAASPLESKSIGSFFGLPQLSFARTFQPDRPFAFFVTLHKKHVIFSGVFTGEQ
;
A
#
# COMPACT_ATOMS: atom_id res chain seq x y z
N MET A 1 17.96 -18.89 -32.90
CA MET A 1 17.88 -17.88 -31.83
C MET A 1 17.43 -16.57 -32.47
N GLU A 2 16.14 -16.24 -32.39
CA GLU A 2 15.63 -14.93 -32.81
C GLU A 2 15.79 -13.94 -31.66
N PHE A 3 16.57 -12.88 -31.89
CA PHE A 3 16.59 -11.72 -31.01
C PHE A 3 15.32 -10.91 -31.25
N LEU A 4 14.37 -10.96 -30.31
CA LEU A 4 13.23 -10.04 -30.27
C LEU A 4 13.76 -8.60 -30.18
N LYS A 5 13.73 -7.88 -31.31
CA LYS A 5 13.97 -6.44 -31.37
C LYS A 5 12.90 -5.74 -30.53
N LYS A 6 13.28 -5.30 -29.33
CA LYS A 6 12.42 -4.52 -28.43
C LYS A 6 12.10 -3.19 -29.12
N ALA A 7 10.84 -2.98 -29.50
CA ALA A 7 10.38 -1.71 -30.07
C ALA A 7 10.67 -0.55 -29.09
N PRO A 8 10.94 0.68 -29.58
CA PRO A 8 11.19 1.83 -28.71
C PRO A 8 9.96 2.08 -27.83
N MET A 9 10.12 1.87 -26.53
CA MET A 9 9.04 1.95 -25.55
C MET A 9 8.55 3.40 -25.46
N LYS A 10 7.27 3.63 -25.80
CA LYS A 10 6.65 4.96 -25.67
C LYS A 10 6.75 5.42 -24.22
N GLU A 11 7.14 6.68 -24.05
CA GLU A 11 7.30 7.29 -22.72
C GLU A 11 5.96 7.24 -21.94
N PRO A 12 5.97 6.82 -20.67
CA PRO A 12 4.74 6.70 -19.90
C PRO A 12 4.08 8.07 -19.69
N LYS A 13 2.74 8.12 -19.81
CA LYS A 13 1.96 9.35 -19.84
C LYS A 13 2.19 10.27 -18.63
N PHE A 14 2.45 9.72 -17.44
CA PHE A 14 2.70 10.52 -16.24
C PHE A 14 3.92 11.44 -16.38
N LYS A 15 4.96 11.04 -17.14
CA LYS A 15 6.15 11.87 -17.34
C LYS A 15 5.87 13.15 -18.12
N ARG A 16 4.82 13.15 -18.95
CA ARG A 16 4.40 14.34 -19.71
C ARG A 16 3.97 15.47 -18.79
N ALA A 17 3.33 15.15 -17.66
CA ALA A 17 2.87 16.12 -16.66
C ALA A 17 4.01 16.97 -16.08
N PHE A 18 5.24 16.46 -16.08
CA PHE A 18 6.42 17.14 -15.53
C PHE A 18 7.24 17.89 -16.60
N ARG A 19 6.80 17.88 -17.86
CA ARG A 19 7.53 18.50 -18.97
C ARG A 19 6.85 19.78 -19.43
N PRO A 20 7.51 20.95 -19.35
CA PRO A 20 6.92 22.21 -19.81
C PRO A 20 6.40 22.16 -21.25
N SER A 21 7.10 21.44 -22.15
CA SER A 21 6.73 21.35 -23.56
C SER A 21 5.70 20.28 -23.92
N LYS A 22 5.29 19.42 -22.97
CA LYS A 22 4.41 18.27 -23.24
C LYS A 22 3.26 18.11 -22.25
N ALA A 23 3.28 18.86 -21.15
CA ALA A 23 2.23 18.89 -20.16
C ALA A 23 0.99 19.55 -20.73
N ASP A 24 -0.17 18.96 -20.43
CA ASP A 24 -1.46 19.51 -20.81
C ASP A 24 -2.33 19.54 -19.56
N PHE A 25 -2.48 20.75 -19.01
CA PHE A 25 -3.36 21.06 -17.88
C PHE A 25 -4.41 22.11 -18.29
N SER A 26 -4.81 22.11 -19.57
CA SER A 26 -5.83 23.01 -20.13
C SER A 26 -7.14 22.99 -19.35
N GLY A 27 -7.53 21.83 -18.80
CA GLY A 27 -8.71 21.68 -17.95
C GLY A 27 -8.63 22.38 -16.58
N ILE A 28 -7.47 22.91 -16.16
CA ILE A 28 -7.27 23.66 -14.91
C ILE A 28 -6.98 25.15 -15.20
N ASN A 29 -6.49 25.47 -16.41
CA ASN A 29 -6.17 26.84 -16.82
C ASN A 29 -7.42 27.60 -17.30
N HIS A 30 -8.40 27.83 -16.41
CA HIS A 30 -9.68 28.47 -16.74
C HIS A 30 -9.56 29.95 -17.15
N ASN A 31 -8.43 30.61 -16.82
CA ASN A 31 -8.23 32.04 -17.06
C ASN A 31 -7.46 32.34 -18.35
N ASN A 32 -7.26 31.36 -19.25
CA ASN A 32 -6.49 31.52 -20.50
C ASN A 32 -5.15 32.21 -20.27
N LEU A 33 -4.46 31.82 -19.20
CA LEU A 33 -3.12 32.32 -18.93
C LEU A 33 -2.22 31.85 -20.07
N SER A 34 -1.47 32.77 -20.68
CA SER A 34 -0.64 32.55 -21.87
C SER A 34 0.60 31.68 -21.62
N TYR A 35 0.71 31.05 -20.45
CA TYR A 35 1.81 30.19 -20.07
C TYR A 35 1.37 28.74 -19.90
N THR A 36 2.27 27.82 -20.25
CA THR A 36 2.05 26.38 -20.10
C THR A 36 2.25 25.94 -18.66
N LEU A 37 1.22 25.35 -18.06
CA LEU A 37 1.30 24.72 -16.74
C LEU A 37 1.99 23.36 -16.82
N TYR A 38 2.81 23.04 -15.83
CA TYR A 38 3.43 21.72 -15.66
C TYR A 38 3.72 21.46 -14.18
N ILE A 39 3.90 20.20 -13.80
CA ILE A 39 4.30 19.80 -12.45
C ILE A 39 5.81 19.93 -12.33
N ASN A 40 6.27 20.83 -11.46
CA ASN A 40 7.71 20.93 -11.16
C ASN A 40 8.15 19.81 -10.19
N LYS A 41 7.42 19.60 -9.10
CA LYS A 41 7.74 18.63 -8.05
C LYS A 41 6.48 18.13 -7.35
N VAL A 42 6.46 16.84 -7.02
CA VAL A 42 5.47 16.25 -6.10
C VAL A 42 6.23 15.79 -4.86
N ILE A 43 5.76 16.20 -3.68
CA ILE A 43 6.35 15.82 -2.39
C ILE A 43 5.28 15.06 -1.62
N GLN A 44 5.60 13.83 -1.21
CA GLN A 44 4.76 13.01 -0.35
C GLN A 44 5.56 12.69 0.92
N LYS A 45 5.03 13.08 2.08
CA LYS A 45 5.60 12.76 3.40
C LYS A 45 4.58 11.92 4.16
N VAL A 46 5.00 10.75 4.65
CA VAL A 46 4.15 9.79 5.35
C VAL A 46 4.86 9.36 6.63
N HIS A 47 4.09 9.19 7.69
CA HIS A 47 4.55 8.66 8.97
C HIS A 47 3.55 7.59 9.44
N ILE A 48 4.05 6.44 9.86
CA ILE A 48 3.26 5.34 10.39
C ILE A 48 3.84 4.99 11.76
N SER A 49 3.00 5.00 12.78
CA SER A 49 3.32 4.54 14.12
C SER A 49 2.43 3.35 14.43
N ILE A 50 3.01 2.28 14.96
CA ILE A 50 2.30 1.09 15.40
C ILE A 50 2.54 1.01 16.91
N ASP A 51 1.47 0.99 17.68
CA ASP A 51 1.49 0.85 19.13
C ASP A 51 0.48 -0.22 19.55
N GLU A 52 0.46 -0.50 20.85
CA GLU A 52 -0.45 -1.46 21.46
C GLU A 52 -1.84 -0.88 21.73
N TYR A 53 -2.08 0.40 21.44
CA TYR A 53 -3.34 1.05 21.73
C TYR A 53 -4.42 0.62 20.74
N GLY A 54 -5.34 -0.23 21.23
CA GLY A 54 -6.50 -0.71 20.49
C GLY A 54 -7.63 -1.12 21.44
N ILE A 55 -8.77 -1.50 20.87
CA ILE A 55 -9.84 -2.12 21.64
C ILE A 55 -9.28 -3.43 22.17
N ALA A 56 -9.14 -3.51 23.51
CA ALA A 56 -8.80 -4.76 24.21
C ALA A 56 -9.61 -5.87 23.58
N ALA A 57 -8.90 -6.88 23.05
CA ALA A 57 -9.49 -7.98 22.29
C ALA A 57 -10.84 -8.35 22.91
N SER A 58 -11.93 -8.01 22.21
CA SER A 58 -13.28 -8.31 22.66
C SER A 58 -13.25 -9.76 23.12
N PRO A 59 -13.69 -10.09 24.35
CA PRO A 59 -13.81 -11.47 24.75
C PRO A 59 -14.71 -12.12 23.70
N LEU A 60 -14.15 -12.97 22.84
CA LEU A 60 -14.97 -13.98 22.23
C LEU A 60 -15.42 -14.82 23.42
N GLU A 61 -16.63 -14.60 23.89
CA GLU A 61 -17.37 -15.62 24.60
C GLU A 61 -17.62 -16.79 23.63
N SER A 62 -16.56 -17.53 23.28
CA SER A 62 -16.72 -18.88 22.78
C SER A 62 -17.00 -19.74 24.01
N LYS A 63 -18.26 -19.72 24.44
CA LYS A 63 -18.82 -20.83 25.22
C LYS A 63 -18.87 -22.05 24.28
N SER A 64 -17.70 -22.59 23.97
CA SER A 64 -17.57 -23.85 23.28
C SER A 64 -17.99 -24.91 24.29
N ILE A 65 -19.06 -25.64 23.94
CA ILE A 65 -19.57 -26.79 24.68
C ILE A 65 -18.43 -27.81 24.75
N GLY A 66 -17.71 -27.79 25.87
CA GLY A 66 -16.77 -28.85 26.24
C GLY A 66 -17.58 -30.08 26.64
N SER A 67 -17.73 -31.03 25.71
CA SER A 67 -18.08 -32.40 26.05
C SER A 67 -16.99 -32.96 26.97
N PHE A 68 -17.39 -33.53 28.10
CA PHE A 68 -16.53 -33.91 29.22
C PHE A 68 -15.54 -35.06 28.94
N PHE A 69 -15.48 -35.64 27.74
CA PHE A 69 -14.56 -36.73 27.43
C PHE A 69 -14.14 -36.69 25.96
N GLY A 70 -12.91 -36.25 25.70
CA GLY A 70 -12.29 -36.26 24.39
C GLY A 70 -11.03 -35.41 24.39
N LEU A 71 -9.91 -36.03 24.02
CA LEU A 71 -8.57 -35.44 23.88
C LEU A 71 -8.64 -33.97 23.39
N PRO A 72 -7.81 -33.05 23.92
CA PRO A 72 -7.75 -31.70 23.39
C PRO A 72 -7.40 -31.81 21.91
N GLN A 73 -8.36 -31.47 21.05
CA GLN A 73 -8.13 -31.31 19.63
C GLN A 73 -7.05 -30.23 19.53
N LEU A 74 -5.81 -30.67 19.27
CA LEU A 74 -4.65 -29.83 19.02
C LEU A 74 -4.97 -28.97 17.79
N SER A 75 -5.68 -27.86 18.01
CA SER A 75 -5.72 -26.76 17.08
C SER A 75 -4.30 -26.20 17.10
N PHE A 76 -3.50 -26.58 16.11
CA PHE A 76 -2.18 -26.01 15.90
C PHE A 76 -2.37 -24.51 15.63
N ALA A 77 -2.28 -23.70 16.68
CA ALA A 77 -2.28 -22.26 16.55
C ALA A 77 -1.08 -21.87 15.68
N ARG A 78 -1.34 -21.17 14.58
CA ARG A 78 -0.27 -20.71 13.69
C ARG A 78 0.37 -19.49 14.33
N THR A 79 1.61 -19.63 14.77
CA THR A 79 2.40 -18.52 15.31
C THR A 79 2.92 -17.65 14.17
N PHE A 80 2.73 -16.33 14.28
CA PHE A 80 3.38 -15.35 13.40
C PHE A 80 4.43 -14.59 14.20
N GLN A 81 5.69 -14.71 13.80
CA GLN A 81 6.83 -14.00 14.38
C GLN A 81 7.48 -13.16 13.28
N PRO A 82 7.32 -11.83 13.28
CA PRO A 82 7.93 -10.94 12.30
C PRO A 82 9.40 -10.64 12.65
N ASP A 83 10.23 -11.68 12.66
CA ASP A 83 11.66 -11.66 13.03
C ASP A 83 12.61 -11.26 11.90
N ARG A 84 12.07 -10.89 10.74
CA ARG A 84 12.80 -10.56 9.50
C ARG A 84 12.01 -9.55 8.69
N PRO A 85 12.60 -8.92 7.65
CA PRO A 85 11.91 -7.93 6.85
C PRO A 85 10.55 -8.41 6.34
N PHE A 86 9.53 -7.58 6.49
CA PHE A 86 8.16 -7.90 6.09
C PHE A 86 7.50 -6.72 5.39
N ALA A 87 6.61 -7.04 4.45
CA ALA A 87 5.74 -6.06 3.82
C ALA A 87 4.44 -5.93 4.62
N PHE A 88 3.91 -4.71 4.70
CA PHE A 88 2.62 -4.44 5.35
C PHE A 88 1.72 -3.61 4.43
N PHE A 89 0.41 -3.74 4.66
CA PHE A 89 -0.64 -3.01 3.95
C PHE A 89 -1.66 -2.50 4.95
N VAL A 90 -1.99 -1.21 4.88
CA VAL A 90 -3.14 -0.63 5.59
C VAL A 90 -4.29 -0.55 4.60
N THR A 91 -5.36 -1.31 4.85
CA THR A 91 -6.49 -1.39 3.92
C THR A 91 -7.77 -0.81 4.50
N LEU A 92 -8.49 -0.03 3.70
CA LEU A 92 -9.86 0.38 3.98
C LEU A 92 -10.86 -0.60 3.36
N HIS A 93 -11.82 -1.05 4.16
CA HIS A 93 -12.88 -1.99 3.76
C HIS A 93 -12.39 -3.23 2.99
N LYS A 94 -11.16 -3.71 3.29
CA LYS A 94 -10.50 -4.87 2.65
C LYS A 94 -10.29 -4.76 1.13
N LYS A 95 -10.56 -3.61 0.52
CA LYS A 95 -10.53 -3.42 -0.94
C LYS A 95 -9.55 -2.34 -1.39
N HIS A 96 -9.31 -1.33 -0.54
CA HIS A 96 -8.48 -0.19 -0.90
C HIS A 96 -7.23 -0.17 -0.05
N VAL A 97 -6.05 -0.26 -0.68
CA VAL A 97 -4.77 -0.05 0.00
C VAL A 97 -4.58 1.45 0.17
N ILE A 98 -4.53 1.91 1.42
CA ILE A 98 -4.24 3.31 1.75
C ILE A 98 -2.73 3.50 1.92
N PHE A 99 -2.08 2.56 2.59
CA PHE A 99 -0.63 2.53 2.77
C PHE A 99 -0.07 1.16 2.45
N SER A 100 1.11 1.13 1.86
CA SER A 100 1.94 -0.06 1.73
C SER A 100 3.38 0.30 2.05
N GLY A 101 4.10 -0.64 2.63
CA GLY A 101 5.49 -0.42 3.00
C GLY A 101 6.22 -1.72 3.29
N VAL A 102 7.53 -1.60 3.49
CA VAL A 102 8.41 -2.69 3.92
C VAL A 102 9.10 -2.24 5.19
N PHE A 103 9.01 -3.06 6.23
CA PHE A 103 9.80 -2.90 7.44
C PHE A 103 11.04 -3.79 7.31
N THR A 104 12.24 -3.20 7.44
CA THR A 104 13.52 -3.91 7.28
C THR A 104 14.27 -4.13 8.59
N GLY A 105 13.79 -3.59 9.72
CA GLY A 105 14.40 -3.81 11.04
C GLY A 105 15.58 -2.90 11.39
N GLU A 106 15.97 -1.97 10.51
CA GLU A 106 17.00 -0.98 10.81
C GLU A 106 16.36 0.34 11.27
N GLN A 107 16.68 0.77 12.49
CA GLN A 107 16.53 2.15 12.99
C GLN A 107 17.87 2.65 13.49
#